data_AF-A0A0C2N7I6-F1
#
_entry.id   AF-A0A0C2N7I6-F1
#
_cell.length_a   1.000
_cell.length_b   1.000
_cell.length_c   1.000
_cell.angle_alpha   90.00
_cell.angle_beta   90.00
_cell.angle_gamma   90.00
#
_symmetry.space_group_name_H-M   'P 1'
#
loop_
_entity.id
_entity.type
_entity.pdbx_description
1 polymer ?
#
loop_
_entity_poly.entity_id
_entity_poly.type
_entity_poly.pdbx_seq_one_letter_code
_entity_poly.pdbx_strand_id
1 'polypeptide(L)'
;MKCPKCRCPMKIAKIPESKSSDEEEFRCHKQKCRQSRSIMQNSFFASSKMPQQQIIMFIHFWAKMYPHHILEDDFYYSVPTIVDWSRFCRDLTVYYFEINMSTQIGGE
;
A
#
# COMPACT_ATOMS: atom_id res chain seq x y z
N MET A 1 -1.87 -6.20 -14.43
CA MET A 1 -3.27 -5.77 -14.24
C MET A 1 -4.07 -5.88 -15.55
N LYS A 2 -5.29 -6.42 -15.53
CA LYS A 2 -6.19 -6.47 -16.72
C LYS A 2 -7.29 -5.41 -16.59
N CYS A 3 -7.62 -4.76 -17.70
CA CYS A 3 -8.71 -3.79 -17.76
C CYS A 3 -10.06 -4.48 -17.49
N PRO A 4 -10.93 -3.97 -16.60
CA PRO A 4 -12.22 -4.61 -16.31
C PRO A 4 -13.16 -4.65 -17.52
N LYS A 5 -13.07 -3.64 -18.40
CA LYS A 5 -13.93 -3.51 -19.57
C LYS A 5 -13.39 -4.27 -20.78
N CYS A 6 -12.11 -4.06 -21.11
CA CYS A 6 -11.53 -4.56 -22.35
C CYS A 6 -10.67 -5.82 -22.18
N ARG A 7 -10.41 -6.25 -20.94
CA ARG A 7 -9.56 -7.39 -20.55
C ARG A 7 -8.12 -7.37 -21.07
N CYS A 8 -7.71 -6.31 -21.77
CA CYS A 8 -6.35 -6.11 -22.25
C CYS A 8 -5.41 -5.77 -21.08
N PRO A 9 -4.09 -6.03 -21.24
CA PRO A 9 -3.10 -5.57 -20.29
C PRO A 9 -3.11 -4.04 -20.19
N MET A 10 -3.12 -3.55 -18.96
CA MET A 10 -2.99 -2.12 -18.65
C MET A 10 -1.51 -1.74 -18.51
N LYS A 11 -1.17 -0.49 -18.79
CA LYS A 11 0.18 0.06 -18.61
C LYS A 11 0.19 1.00 -17.42
N ILE A 12 1.35 1.14 -16.77
CA ILE A 12 1.53 2.17 -15.74
C ILE A 12 1.59 3.53 -16.44
N ALA A 13 0.89 4.51 -15.87
CA ALA A 13 0.87 5.89 -16.35
C ALA A 13 0.98 6.84 -15.16
N LYS A 14 1.71 7.94 -15.36
CA LYS A 14 1.79 9.00 -14.37
C LYS A 14 0.47 9.76 -14.25
N ILE A 15 0.09 10.08 -13.03
CA ILE A 15 -1.07 10.91 -12.72
C ILE A 15 -0.54 12.28 -12.29
N PRO A 16 -1.15 13.39 -12.75
CA PRO A 16 -0.88 14.69 -12.17
C PRO A 16 -1.23 14.69 -10.67
N GLU A 17 -0.38 15.25 -9.82
CA GLU A 17 -0.59 15.38 -8.37
C GLU A 17 -1.96 16.00 -8.01
N SER A 18 -2.50 16.86 -8.88
CA SER A 18 -3.83 17.48 -8.71
C SER A 18 -5.00 16.49 -8.74
N LYS A 19 -4.79 15.24 -9.18
CA LYS A 19 -5.85 14.23 -9.33
C LYS A 19 -5.71 13.05 -8.40
N SER A 20 -4.53 12.83 -7.82
CA SER A 20 -4.24 11.67 -6.99
C SER A 20 -2.99 11.97 -6.17
N SER A 21 -2.99 11.50 -4.92
CA SER A 21 -1.80 11.49 -4.09
C SER A 21 -0.82 10.37 -4.47
N ASP A 22 -1.29 9.34 -5.18
CA ASP A 22 -0.42 8.39 -5.86
C ASP A 22 0.01 8.95 -7.22
N GLU A 23 1.32 8.93 -7.49
CA GLU A 23 1.92 9.43 -8.74
C GLU A 23 1.63 8.54 -9.96
N GLU A 24 1.16 7.31 -9.76
CA GLU A 24 1.00 6.30 -10.81
C GLU A 24 -0.31 5.51 -10.70
N GLU A 25 -0.89 5.17 -11.86
CA GLU A 25 -2.04 4.25 -11.98
C GLU A 25 -1.81 3.24 -13.11
N PHE A 26 -2.50 2.09 -13.01
CA PHE A 26 -2.72 1.26 -14.18
C PHE A 26 -3.78 1.88 -15.08
N ARG A 27 -3.44 2.20 -16.32
CA ARG A 27 -4.35 2.77 -17.31
C ARG A 27 -4.51 1.89 -18.54
N CYS A 28 -5.74 1.78 -19.03
CA CYS A 28 -6.02 1.10 -20.29
C CYS A 28 -5.44 1.91 -21.46
N HIS A 29 -4.68 1.24 -22.34
CA HIS A 29 -4.04 1.89 -23.48
C HIS A 29 -4.97 2.08 -24.69
N LYS A 30 -6.15 1.45 -24.71
CA LYS A 30 -7.11 1.60 -25.82
C LYS A 30 -7.77 2.97 -25.73
N GLN A 31 -7.63 3.81 -26.75
CA GLN A 31 -8.12 5.21 -26.76
C GLN A 31 -9.60 5.37 -26.34
N LYS A 32 -10.47 4.45 -26.78
CA LYS A 32 -11.91 4.46 -26.44
C LYS A 32 -12.22 3.93 -25.02
N CYS A 33 -11.23 3.40 -24.31
CA CYS A 33 -11.36 2.86 -22.96
C CYS A 33 -10.56 3.71 -21.98
N ARG A 34 -11.26 4.54 -21.19
CA ARG A 34 -10.65 5.43 -20.19
C ARG A 34 -10.58 4.82 -18.79
N GLN A 35 -10.60 3.49 -18.70
CA GLN A 35 -10.55 2.80 -17.42
C GLN A 35 -9.14 2.88 -16.84
N SER A 36 -9.05 3.22 -15.56
CA SER A 36 -7.85 3.15 -14.76
C SER A 36 -8.11 2.41 -13.44
N ARG A 37 -7.02 2.00 -12.77
CA ARG A 37 -7.04 1.34 -11.46
C ARG A 37 -5.80 1.78 -10.69
N SER A 38 -5.94 1.94 -9.37
CA SER A 38 -4.79 2.18 -8.49
C SER A 38 -3.74 1.09 -8.65
N ILE A 39 -2.48 1.46 -8.51
CA ILE A 39 -1.35 0.53 -8.40
C ILE A 39 -1.46 -0.40 -7.19
N MET A 40 -2.13 0.05 -6.13
CA MET A 40 -2.39 -0.73 -4.93
C MET A 40 -3.54 -1.73 -5.09
N GLN A 41 -4.25 -1.72 -6.22
CA GLN A 41 -5.38 -2.62 -6.46
C GLN A 41 -4.94 -4.10 -6.38
N ASN A 42 -5.75 -4.92 -5.69
CA ASN A 42 -5.47 -6.34 -5.41
C ASN A 42 -4.29 -6.58 -4.47
N SER A 43 -3.92 -5.58 -3.67
CA SER A 43 -3.05 -5.76 -2.52
C SER A 43 -3.83 -5.53 -1.22
N PHE A 44 -3.18 -5.77 -0.07
CA PHE A 44 -3.70 -5.37 1.24
C PHE A 44 -4.02 -3.86 1.31
N PHE A 45 -3.41 -3.04 0.45
CA PHE A 45 -3.55 -1.59 0.45
C PHE A 45 -4.64 -1.07 -0.49
N ALA A 46 -5.39 -1.94 -1.18
CA ALA A 46 -6.31 -1.55 -2.25
C ALA A 46 -7.39 -0.53 -1.85
N SER A 47 -7.79 -0.50 -0.57
CA SER A 47 -8.80 0.42 -0.04
C SER A 47 -8.21 1.54 0.82
N SER A 48 -6.88 1.63 0.90
CA SER A 48 -6.21 2.68 1.64
C SER A 48 -6.43 4.04 0.96
N LYS A 49 -6.71 5.06 1.76
CA LYS A 49 -6.67 6.47 1.32
C LYS A 49 -5.28 7.09 1.50
N MET A 50 -4.39 6.40 2.21
CA MET A 50 -3.01 6.82 2.40
C MET A 50 -2.20 6.50 1.13
N PRO A 51 -1.37 7.44 0.64
CA PRO A 51 -0.57 7.23 -0.56
C PRO A 51 0.41 6.06 -0.39
N GLN A 52 0.75 5.37 -1.48
CA GLN A 52 1.63 4.20 -1.42
C GLN A 52 2.98 4.49 -0.75
N GLN A 53 3.61 5.62 -1.08
CA GLN A 53 4.92 5.98 -0.50
C GLN A 53 4.82 6.17 1.02
N GLN A 54 3.76 6.82 1.50
CA GLN A 54 3.50 6.99 2.93
C GLN A 54 3.27 5.63 3.62
N ILE A 55 2.54 4.71 2.99
CA ILE A 55 2.37 3.34 3.52
C ILE A 55 3.72 2.64 3.70
N ILE A 56 4.58 2.70 2.68
CA ILE A 56 5.89 2.05 2.72
C ILE A 56 6.75 2.67 3.84
N MET A 57 6.77 4.00 3.95
CA MET A 57 7.48 4.70 5.02
C MET A 57 6.94 4.35 6.40
N PHE A 58 5.61 4.34 6.57
CA PHE A 58 4.98 3.98 7.83
C PHE A 58 5.40 2.58 8.28
N ILE A 59 5.31 1.58 7.38
CA ILE A 59 5.70 0.20 7.68
C ILE A 59 7.18 0.12 8.06
N HIS A 60 8.06 0.86 7.38
CA HIS A 60 9.48 0.93 7.70
C HIS A 60 9.74 1.44 9.12
N PHE A 61 9.08 2.54 9.52
CA PHE A 61 9.22 3.12 10.84
C PHE A 61 8.62 2.24 11.93
N TRP A 62 7.44 1.68 11.68
CA TRP A 62 6.79 0.74 12.58
C TRP A 62 7.67 -0.48 12.84
N ALA A 63 8.26 -1.09 11.80
CA ALA A 63 9.16 -2.23 11.93
C ALA A 63 10.42 -1.91 12.75
N LYS A 64 10.89 -0.66 12.71
CA LYS A 64 12.02 -0.16 13.51
C LYS A 64 11.62 0.32 14.90
N MET A 65 10.36 0.17 15.31
CA MET A 65 9.84 0.62 16.60
C MET A 65 10.04 2.12 16.85
N TYR A 66 9.89 2.94 15.80
CA TYR A 66 9.96 4.39 15.95
C TYR A 66 8.87 4.92 16.89
N PRO A 67 9.17 5.89 17.75
CA PRO A 67 8.18 6.50 18.62
C PRO A 67 7.05 7.19 17.85
N HIS A 68 5.83 7.16 18.39
CA HIS A 68 4.66 7.78 17.74
C HIS A 68 4.81 9.29 17.54
N HIS A 69 5.45 10.01 18.47
CA HIS A 69 5.64 11.46 18.33
C HIS A 69 6.49 11.82 17.11
N ILE A 70 7.49 11.00 16.75
CA ILE A 70 8.28 11.20 15.52
C ILE A 70 7.41 11.02 14.27
N LEU A 71 6.50 10.04 14.28
CA LEU A 71 5.57 9.82 13.16
C LEU A 71 4.57 10.97 13.00
N GLU A 72 4.14 11.57 14.11
CA GLU A 72 3.25 12.73 14.13
C GLU A 72 3.96 14.01 13.69
N ASP A 73 5.10 14.32 14.30
CA ASP A 73 5.81 15.59 14.14
C ASP A 73 6.60 15.67 12.82
N ASP A 74 7.35 14.62 12.48
CA ASP A 74 8.29 14.64 11.35
C ASP A 74 7.67 14.14 10.04
N PHE A 75 6.62 13.31 10.13
CA PHE A 75 5.98 12.67 8.98
C PHE A 75 4.49 12.97 8.82
N TYR A 76 3.94 13.81 9.70
CA TYR A 76 2.57 14.34 9.62
C TYR A 76 1.49 13.26 9.59
N TYR A 77 1.74 12.09 10.18
CA TYR A 77 0.70 11.09 10.37
C TYR A 77 -0.23 11.53 11.49
N SER A 78 -1.54 11.45 11.26
CA SER A 78 -2.49 11.68 12.36
C SER A 78 -2.42 10.54 13.37
N VAL A 79 -2.65 10.85 14.65
CA VAL A 79 -2.71 9.84 15.72
C VAL A 79 -3.65 8.67 15.37
N PRO A 80 -4.88 8.88 14.83
CA PRO A 80 -5.72 7.77 14.39
C PRO A 80 -5.05 6.89 13.32
N THR A 81 -4.40 7.49 12.32
CA THR A 81 -3.66 6.75 11.30
C THR A 81 -2.54 5.92 11.92
N ILE A 82 -1.76 6.49 12.85
CA ILE A 82 -0.68 5.77 13.53
C ILE A 82 -1.22 4.55 14.28
N VAL A 83 -2.30 4.73 15.04
CA VAL A 83 -2.90 3.65 15.83
C VAL A 83 -3.47 2.54 14.93
N ASP A 84 -4.25 2.90 13.92
CA ASP A 84 -4.90 1.94 13.04
C ASP A 84 -3.88 1.15 12.20
N TRP A 85 -2.88 1.82 11.64
CA TRP A 85 -1.85 1.14 10.86
C TRP A 85 -0.90 0.31 11.73
N SER A 86 -0.61 0.74 12.97
CA SER A 86 0.16 -0.08 13.91
C SER A 86 -0.57 -1.36 14.29
N ARG A 87 -1.89 -1.30 14.49
CA ARG A 87 -2.73 -2.49 14.72
C ARG A 87 -2.72 -3.40 13.50
N PHE A 88 -2.94 -2.85 12.31
CA PHE A 88 -2.88 -3.61 11.06
C PHE A 88 -1.54 -4.35 10.89
N CYS A 89 -0.41 -3.67 11.11
CA CYS A 89 0.91 -4.28 10.98
C CYS A 89 1.12 -5.41 12.00
N ARG A 90 0.70 -5.20 13.25
CA ARG A 90 0.76 -6.24 14.28
C ARG A 90 -0.08 -7.45 13.91
N ASP A 91 -1.34 -7.25 13.53
CA ASP A 91 -2.27 -8.33 13.24
C ASP A 91 -1.82 -9.13 12.00
N LEU A 92 -1.29 -8.44 10.98
CA LEU A 92 -0.67 -9.08 9.81
C LEU A 92 0.56 -9.92 10.20
N THR A 93 1.39 -9.41 11.10
CA THR A 93 2.59 -10.10 11.58
C THR A 93 2.22 -11.36 12.37
N VAL A 94 1.22 -11.26 13.28
CA VAL A 94 0.69 -12.41 14.02
C VAL A 94 0.13 -13.45 13.07
N TYR A 95 -0.73 -13.05 12.13
CA TYR A 95 -1.30 -13.94 11.12
C TYR A 95 -0.22 -14.68 10.32
N TYR A 96 0.84 -13.97 9.91
CA TYR A 96 1.95 -14.58 9.19
C TYR A 96 2.65 -15.64 10.05
N PHE A 97 2.96 -15.34 11.30
CA PHE A 97 3.63 -16.29 12.20
C PHE A 97 2.76 -17.49 12.57
N GLU A 98 1.45 -17.29 12.75
CA GLU A 98 0.51 -18.38 13.04
C GLU A 98 0.44 -19.39 11.89
N ILE A 99 0.45 -18.91 10.65
CA ILE A 99 0.37 -19.78 9.46
C ILE A 99 1.72 -20.42 9.10
N ASN A 100 2.82 -19.71 9.35
CA ASN A 100 4.17 -20.15 8.97
C ASN A 100 4.98 -20.70 10.15
N MET A 101 4.33 -21.03 11.27
CA MET A 101 4.98 -21.45 12.51
C MET A 101 5.82 -22.73 12.35
N SER A 102 5.48 -23.58 11.37
CA SER A 102 6.20 -24.81 11.02
C SER A 102 7.20 -24.64 9.87
N THR A 103 7.21 -23.49 9.20
CA THR A 103 8.13 -23.22 8.10
C THR A 103 9.48 -22.89 8.69
N GLN A 104 10.48 -23.74 8.48
CA GLN A 104 11.86 -23.46 8.91
C GLN A 104 12.32 -22.14 8.28
N ILE A 105 12.51 -21.11 9.11
CA ILE A 105 12.89 -19.75 8.67
C ILE A 105 14.42 -19.63 8.49
N GLY A 106 15.18 -20.73 8.68
CA GLY A 106 16.62 -20.83 8.44
C GLY A 106 17.25 -22.14 8.92
N GLY A 107 18.44 -22.46 8.42
CA GLY A 107 19.27 -23.63 8.76
C GLY A 107 19.61 -24.49 7.53
N GLU A 108 20.91 -24.73 7.30
CA GLU A 108 21.41 -25.97 6.68
C GLU A 108 21.58 -27.02 7.79
#